data_AF-A0A516PZG0-F1
#
_entry.id   AF-A0A516PZG0-F1
#
_cell.length_a   1.000
_cell.length_b   1.000
_cell.length_c   1.000
_cell.angle_alpha   90.00
_cell.angle_beta   90.00
_cell.angle_gamma   90.00
#
_symmetry.space_group_name_H-M   'P 1'
#
loop_
_entity.id
_entity.type
_entity.pdbx_description
1 polymer ?
#
loop_
_entity_poly.entity_id
_entity_poly.type
_entity_poly.pdbx_seq_one_letter_code
_entity_poly.pdbx_strand_id
1 'polypeptide(L)'
;MREHPAIVFRDGPTGRRAGLMAGSDVWEIVRSLRDAKRHEPELTDNARIELVATNSGMTAGQIRSAIDYYLAYPDEIDQLVRDADAAEEAALDAWERRRALLS
;
A
#
# COMPACT_ATOMS: atom_id res chain seq x y z
N MET A 1 4.72 -17.52 19.24
CA MET A 1 3.37 -17.20 18.71
C MET A 1 3.54 -16.08 17.70
N ARG A 2 3.00 -16.19 16.49
CA ARG A 2 3.11 -15.13 15.47
C ARG A 2 2.15 -14.01 15.83
N GLU A 3 2.64 -12.80 16.02
CA GLU A 3 1.88 -11.63 16.52
C GLU A 3 0.79 -11.15 15.57
N HIS A 4 0.81 -11.54 14.28
CA HIS A 4 -0.18 -11.11 13.30
C HIS A 4 -0.58 -12.25 12.35
N PRO A 5 -1.64 -13.03 12.65
CA PRO A 5 -2.00 -14.22 11.88
C PRO A 5 -2.50 -13.94 10.45
N ALA A 6 -2.86 -12.70 10.13
CA ALA A 6 -3.27 -12.30 8.77
C ALA A 6 -2.08 -11.95 7.85
N ILE A 7 -0.89 -11.73 8.42
CA ILE A 7 0.30 -11.32 7.68
C ILE A 7 1.07 -12.56 7.23
N VAL A 8 1.26 -12.68 5.92
CA VAL A 8 2.10 -13.70 5.29
C VAL A 8 3.33 -13.03 4.69
N PHE A 9 4.51 -13.62 4.87
CA PHE A 9 5.71 -13.12 4.20
C PHE A 9 5.81 -13.76 2.81
N ARG A 10 5.95 -12.95 1.76
CA ARG A 10 6.23 -13.41 0.39
C ARG A 10 7.62 -12.96 -0.03
N ASP A 11 8.33 -13.81 -0.77
CA ASP A 11 9.62 -13.48 -1.36
C ASP A 11 9.40 -12.63 -2.62
N GLY A 12 10.08 -11.48 -2.70
CA GLY A 12 10.08 -10.61 -3.87
C GLY A 12 11.50 -10.11 -4.20
N PRO A 13 11.70 -9.47 -5.38
CA PRO A 13 13.02 -9.09 -5.87
C PRO A 13 13.82 -8.12 -4.97
N THR A 14 13.17 -7.53 -3.95
CA THR A 14 13.78 -6.62 -2.97
C THR A 14 13.90 -7.23 -1.55
N GLY A 15 13.53 -8.50 -1.33
CA GLY A 15 13.60 -9.17 -0.03
C GLY A 15 12.25 -9.72 0.49
N ARG A 16 12.17 -9.99 1.81
CA ARG A 16 10.95 -10.46 2.50
C ARG A 16 9.91 -9.33 2.53
N ARG A 17 8.75 -9.54 1.89
CA ARG A 17 7.62 -8.59 1.92
C ARG A 17 6.51 -9.15 2.82
N ALA A 18 6.04 -8.36 3.78
CA ALA A 18 4.82 -8.65 4.51
C ALA A 18 3.61 -8.36 3.60
N GLY A 19 2.91 -9.41 3.16
CA GLY A 19 1.67 -9.33 2.39
C GLY A 19 0.49 -9.91 3.18
N LEU A 20 -0.73 -9.57 2.81
CA LEU A 20 -1.92 -10.19 3.38
C LEU A 20 -2.28 -11.45 2.56
N MET A 21 -2.81 -12.49 3.21
CA MET A 21 -3.18 -13.74 2.53
C MET A 21 -4.30 -13.41 1.52
N ALA A 22 -3.97 -13.47 0.21
CA ALA A 22 -4.84 -13.14 -0.93
C ALA A 22 -5.33 -11.67 -1.10
N GLY A 23 -4.61 -10.66 -0.61
CA GLY A 23 -4.96 -9.24 -0.81
C GLY A 23 -3.75 -8.31 -0.89
N SER A 24 -4.01 -7.03 -1.18
CA SER A 24 -3.03 -5.94 -1.29
C SER A 24 -1.96 -5.97 -0.19
N ASP A 25 -0.74 -5.56 -0.52
CA ASP A 25 0.35 -5.43 0.45
C ASP A 25 0.07 -4.31 1.46
N VAL A 26 0.69 -4.37 2.64
CA VAL A 26 0.50 -3.35 3.70
C VAL A 26 0.85 -1.94 3.19
N TRP A 27 1.91 -1.80 2.39
CA TRP A 27 2.29 -0.51 1.83
C TRP A 27 1.24 0.06 0.87
N GLU A 28 0.54 -0.79 0.10
CA GLU A 28 -0.55 -0.38 -0.79
C GLU A 28 -1.77 0.11 0.00
N ILE A 29 -2.09 -0.57 1.11
CA ILE A 29 -3.15 -0.15 2.01
C ILE A 29 -2.83 1.19 2.69
N VAL A 30 -1.59 1.38 3.16
CA VAL A 30 -1.16 2.65 3.75
C VAL A 30 -1.21 3.78 2.72
N ARG A 31 -0.75 3.54 1.48
CA ARG A 31 -0.88 4.50 0.38
C ARG A 31 -2.35 4.84 0.11
N SER A 32 -3.22 3.84 0.01
CA SER A 32 -4.67 4.03 -0.21
C SER A 32 -5.35 4.83 0.91
N LEU A 33 -4.98 4.59 2.17
CA LEU A 33 -5.50 5.35 3.32
C LEU A 33 -5.05 6.82 3.28
N ARG A 34 -3.80 7.08 2.88
CA ARG A 34 -3.25 8.44 2.68
C ARG A 34 -3.96 9.16 1.55
N ASP A 35 -4.18 8.47 0.44
CA ASP A 35 -4.89 9.01 -0.73
C ASP A 35 -6.33 9.32 -0.39
N ALA A 36 -7.03 8.41 0.30
CA ALA A 36 -8.38 8.66 0.78
C ALA A 36 -8.39 9.90 1.71
N LYS A 37 -7.39 10.07 2.58
CA LYS A 37 -7.31 11.24 3.49
C LYS A 37 -7.10 12.55 2.76
N ARG A 38 -6.35 12.52 1.66
CA ARG A 38 -6.12 13.68 0.81
C ARG A 38 -7.37 14.06 0.01
N HIS A 39 -8.09 13.08 -0.54
CA HIS A 39 -9.21 13.32 -1.46
C HIS A 39 -10.56 13.46 -0.75
N GLU A 40 -10.73 12.77 0.38
CA GLU A 40 -11.96 12.77 1.19
C GLU A 40 -11.62 13.08 2.67
N PRO A 41 -11.22 14.32 2.98
CA PRO A 41 -10.78 14.73 4.32
C PRO A 41 -11.91 14.71 5.36
N GLU A 42 -13.16 14.85 4.95
CA GLU A 42 -14.36 14.84 5.80
C GLU A 42 -14.76 13.44 6.29
N LEU A 43 -14.22 12.37 5.69
CA LEU A 43 -14.47 11.02 6.16
C LEU A 43 -13.92 10.82 7.56
N THR A 44 -14.78 10.30 8.43
CA THR A 44 -14.35 9.71 9.70
C THR A 44 -13.37 8.57 9.46
N ASP A 45 -12.51 8.27 10.46
CA ASP A 45 -11.54 7.18 10.35
C ASP A 45 -12.19 5.84 10.02
N ASN A 46 -13.35 5.53 10.62
CA ASN A 46 -14.09 4.31 10.31
C ASN A 46 -14.61 4.31 8.87
N ALA A 47 -15.20 5.42 8.38
CA ALA A 47 -15.67 5.50 7.01
C ALA A 47 -14.53 5.36 6.00
N ARG A 48 -13.35 5.91 6.31
CA ARG A 48 -12.13 5.76 5.51
C ARG A 48 -11.64 4.31 5.47
N ILE A 49 -11.66 3.61 6.61
CA ILE A 49 -11.33 2.19 6.69
C ILE A 49 -12.28 1.36 5.82
N GLU A 50 -13.59 1.60 5.91
CA GLU A 50 -14.59 0.89 5.11
C GLU A 50 -14.46 1.18 3.61
N LEU A 51 -14.15 2.42 3.24
CA LEU A 51 -13.88 2.80 1.85
C LEU A 51 -12.70 2.01 1.29
N VAL A 52 -11.57 2.01 1.99
CA VAL A 52 -10.36 1.29 1.55
C VAL A 52 -10.60 -0.21 1.55
N ALA A 53 -11.30 -0.76 2.54
CA ALA A 53 -11.68 -2.16 2.59
C ALA A 53 -12.49 -2.57 1.35
N THR A 54 -13.51 -1.76 1.01
CA THR A 54 -14.37 -2.00 -0.17
C THR A 54 -13.55 -1.96 -1.47
N ASN A 55 -12.73 -0.93 -1.66
CA ASN A 55 -11.96 -0.73 -2.89
C ASN A 55 -10.86 -1.79 -3.10
N SER A 56 -10.33 -2.35 -2.02
CA SER A 56 -9.27 -3.38 -2.06
C SER A 56 -9.80 -4.82 -2.02
N GLY A 57 -11.12 -5.01 -1.89
CA GLY A 57 -11.72 -6.34 -1.72
C GLY A 57 -11.33 -7.00 -0.38
N MET A 58 -11.03 -6.18 0.64
CA MET A 58 -10.59 -6.62 1.96
C MET A 58 -11.65 -6.34 3.01
N THR A 59 -11.48 -6.94 4.18
CA THR A 59 -12.31 -6.64 5.36
C THR A 59 -11.73 -5.46 6.15
N ALA A 60 -12.59 -4.70 6.84
CA ALA A 60 -12.14 -3.64 7.75
C ALA A 60 -11.15 -4.14 8.82
N GLY A 61 -11.29 -5.40 9.28
CA GLY A 61 -10.36 -6.01 10.21
C GLY A 61 -8.95 -6.22 9.63
N GLN A 62 -8.84 -6.55 8.35
CA GLN A 62 -7.55 -6.63 7.67
C GLN A 62 -6.93 -5.24 7.46
N ILE A 63 -7.73 -4.23 7.14
CA ILE A 63 -7.25 -2.84 7.05
C ILE A 63 -6.71 -2.36 8.41
N ARG A 64 -7.43 -2.64 9.51
CA ARG A 64 -6.95 -2.33 10.86
C ARG A 64 -5.65 -3.06 11.19
N SER A 65 -5.52 -4.33 10.81
CA SER A 65 -4.28 -5.09 10.98
C SER A 65 -3.11 -4.47 10.19
N ALA A 66 -3.36 -3.95 8.99
CA ALA A 66 -2.35 -3.23 8.22
C ALA A 66 -1.94 -1.90 8.88
N ILE A 67 -2.91 -1.17 9.46
CA ILE A 67 -2.64 0.04 10.26
C ILE A 67 -1.77 -0.32 11.47
N ASP A 68 -2.11 -1.36 12.22
CA ASP A 68 -1.33 -1.79 13.39
C ASP A 68 0.10 -2.19 13.00
N TYR A 69 0.27 -2.90 11.88
CA TYR A 69 1.61 -3.23 11.36
C TYR A 69 2.39 -1.97 10.97
N TYR A 70 1.76 -1.01 10.28
CA TYR A 70 2.38 0.26 9.96
C TYR A 70 2.83 1.03 11.20
N LEU A 71 2.03 1.04 12.26
CA LEU A 71 2.39 1.71 13.53
C LEU A 71 3.59 1.05 14.21
N ALA A 72 3.76 -0.27 14.06
CA ALA A 72 4.92 -0.99 14.58
C ALA A 72 6.18 -0.80 13.72
N TYR A 73 6.03 -0.63 12.40
CA TYR A 73 7.14 -0.56 11.44
C TYR A 73 6.96 0.59 10.41
N PRO A 74 6.85 1.86 10.86
CA PRO A 74 6.52 2.96 9.95
C PRO A 74 7.61 3.21 8.91
N ASP A 75 8.89 3.15 9.31
CA ASP A 75 10.03 3.40 8.42
C ASP A 75 10.12 2.39 7.28
N GLU A 76 9.85 1.11 7.56
CA GLU A 76 9.83 0.04 6.55
C GLU A 76 8.76 0.32 5.50
N ILE A 77 7.53 0.58 5.96
CA ILE A 77 6.41 0.81 5.05
C ILE A 77 6.55 2.12 4.29
N ASP A 78 7.04 3.18 4.94
CA ASP A 78 7.33 4.45 4.28
C ASP A 78 8.41 4.33 3.22
N GLN A 79 9.44 3.50 3.47
CA GLN A 79 10.43 3.23 2.44
C GLN A 79 9.82 2.50 1.24
N LEU A 80 8.97 1.50 1.48
CA LEU A 80 8.29 0.78 0.40
C LEU A 80 7.38 1.69 -0.42
N VAL A 81 6.65 2.61 0.21
CA VAL A 81 5.83 3.61 -0.49
C VAL A 81 6.72 4.51 -1.36
N ARG A 82 7.83 5.05 -0.79
CA ARG A 82 8.77 5.89 -1.53
C ARG A 82 9.39 5.18 -2.74
N ASP A 83 9.81 3.93 -2.55
CA ASP A 83 10.41 3.13 -3.61
C ASP A 83 9.41 2.85 -4.74
N ALA A 84 8.15 2.58 -4.39
CA ALA A 84 7.08 2.37 -5.36
C ALA A 84 6.79 3.65 -6.16
N ASP A 85 6.67 4.79 -5.48
CA ASP A 85 6.40 6.09 -6.13
C ASP A 85 7.56 6.48 -7.07
N ALA A 86 8.82 6.27 -6.66
CA ALA A 86 9.99 6.50 -7.51
C ALA A 86 10.04 5.58 -8.73
N ALA A 87 9.65 4.31 -8.58
CA ALA A 87 9.56 3.38 -9.70
C ALA A 87 8.45 3.76 -10.69
N GLU A 88 7.31 4.24 -10.19
CA GLU A 88 6.19 4.74 -11.00
C GLU A 88 6.62 5.97 -11.82
N GLU A 89 7.28 6.95 -11.21
CA GLU A 89 7.82 8.13 -11.87
C GLU A 89 8.84 7.77 -12.96
N ALA A 90 9.79 6.88 -12.66
CA ALA A 90 10.78 6.43 -13.63
C ALA A 90 10.16 5.70 -14.84
N ALA A 91 9.07 4.96 -14.63
CA ALA A 91 8.35 4.27 -15.69
C ALA A 91 7.61 5.26 -16.62
N LEU A 92 7.00 6.30 -16.05
CA LEU A 92 6.36 7.38 -16.81
C LEU A 92 7.40 8.13 -17.67
N ASP A 93 8.52 8.53 -17.06
CA ASP A 93 9.66 9.16 -17.75
C ASP A 93 10.15 8.33 -18.94
N ALA A 94 10.33 7.03 -18.74
CA ALA A 94 10.76 6.11 -19.78
C ALA A 94 9.73 6.00 -20.91
N TRP A 95 8.44 5.97 -20.57
CA TRP A 95 7.35 5.93 -21.54
C TRP A 95 7.28 7.21 -22.37
N GLU A 96 7.43 8.39 -21.75
CA GLU A 96 7.45 9.68 -22.45
C GLU A 96 8.63 9.78 -23.42
N ARG A 97 9.85 9.43 -22.97
CA ARG A 97 11.04 9.38 -23.83
C ARG A 97 10.85 8.40 -24.98
N ARG A 98 10.24 7.23 -24.73
CA ARG A 98 9.95 6.25 -25.77
C ARG A 98 8.96 6.78 -26.80
N ARG A 99 7.91 7.48 -26.36
CA ARG A 99 6.92 8.09 -27.25
C ARG A 99 7.54 9.19 -28.13
N ALA A 100 8.37 10.05 -27.55
CA ALA A 100 9.06 11.12 -28.29
C ALA A 100 10.03 10.60 -29.36
N LEU A 101 10.62 9.41 -29.16
CA LEU A 101 11.49 8.77 -30.17
C LEU A 101 10.71 8.09 -31.31
N LEU A 102 9.41 7.83 -31.12
CA LEU A 102 8.56 7.11 -32.07
C LEU A 102 7.54 8.00 -32.78
N SER A 103 7.43 9.28 -32.39
CA SER A 103 6.64 10.32 -33.07
C SER A 103 7.45 11.01 -34.14
#